data_AF-A0A3E0PZQ4-F1
#
_entry.id   AF-A0A3E0PZQ4-F1
#
_cell.length_a   1.000
_cell.length_b   1.000
_cell.length_c   1.000
_cell.angle_alpha   90.00
_cell.angle_beta   90.00
_cell.angle_gamma   90.00
#
_symmetry.space_group_name_H-M   'P 1'
#
loop_
_entity.id
_entity.type
_entity.pdbx_description
1 polymer ?
#
loop_
_entity_poly.entity_id
_entity_poly.type
_entity_poly.pdbx_seq_one_letter_code
_entity_poly.pdbx_strand_id
1 'polypeptide(L)'
;MTRYALALGSNLGDRVDHLRAALDALANKTELVAVSPLYETEPVGGPEQEPFLNAVAIVETQLGGHQLLRLAHEIERVRGRQREVEWGPRTLDIDIVATDGEAIDDPPVLVVPHPRATERRFVLEPLVGVWPDAPVGRGVTASEALPRTPPGGVDLLAIEWSRERRWPGRLWVAGQLVVFAAIGLAYVIEGSMPDGRVGIGRLIGALLGLVGLVGMAWSARSLGAGLTAVPEPASGGAMIVSGPYRWVRHPMYTSVVLLFAGAALFLGSTSALALSVLLLVYFWLKSRYEERQLRIAYPSYRFYRDRV
;
A
#
# COMPACT_ATOMS: atom_id res chain seq x y z
N MET A 1 -28.93 15.77 -12.60
CA MET A 1 -27.50 15.85 -12.26
C MET A 1 -26.75 15.03 -13.31
N THR A 2 -25.55 15.44 -13.66
CA THR A 2 -24.70 14.74 -14.62
C THR A 2 -23.63 13.98 -13.83
N ARG A 3 -23.36 12.75 -14.24
CA ARG A 3 -22.32 11.91 -13.65
C ARG A 3 -21.00 12.13 -14.37
N TYR A 4 -19.93 12.24 -13.60
CA TYR A 4 -18.56 12.33 -14.10
C TYR A 4 -17.66 11.32 -13.41
N ALA A 5 -16.73 10.74 -14.15
CA ALA A 5 -15.61 9.98 -13.63
C ALA A 5 -14.36 10.87 -13.57
N LEU A 6 -13.78 11.00 -12.38
CA LEU A 6 -12.56 11.77 -12.13
C LEU A 6 -11.42 10.83 -11.77
N ALA A 7 -10.37 10.78 -12.59
CA ALA A 7 -9.15 10.08 -12.24
C ALA A 7 -8.27 10.97 -11.35
N LEU A 8 -7.81 10.41 -10.24
CA LEU A 8 -6.98 11.06 -9.24
C LEU A 8 -5.59 10.39 -9.23
N GLY A 9 -4.52 11.19 -9.28
CA GLY A 9 -3.15 10.69 -9.30
C GLY A 9 -2.21 11.50 -8.38
N SER A 10 -1.28 10.83 -7.70
CA SER A 10 -0.26 11.49 -6.87
C SER A 10 1.03 10.66 -6.78
N ASN A 11 2.20 11.25 -6.99
CA ASN A 11 3.50 10.59 -6.78
C ASN A 11 4.50 11.37 -5.91
N LEU A 12 4.08 12.51 -5.33
CA LEU A 12 4.93 13.35 -4.48
C LEU A 12 4.29 13.58 -3.11
N GLY A 13 5.11 13.61 -2.06
CA GLY A 13 4.67 13.93 -0.70
C GLY A 13 3.80 12.84 -0.06
N ASP A 14 2.86 13.25 0.81
CA ASP A 14 1.85 12.35 1.37
C ASP A 14 0.76 12.10 0.33
N ARG A 15 1.03 11.13 -0.55
CA ARG A 15 0.19 10.82 -1.70
C ARG A 15 -1.24 10.44 -1.31
N VAL A 16 -1.44 9.75 -0.17
CA VAL A 16 -2.80 9.39 0.28
C VAL A 16 -3.53 10.59 0.87
N ASP A 17 -2.85 11.46 1.63
CA ASP A 17 -3.45 12.71 2.09
C ASP A 17 -3.90 13.59 0.91
N HIS A 18 -3.05 13.75 -0.11
CA HIS A 18 -3.41 14.50 -1.32
C HIS A 18 -4.67 13.96 -2.00
N LEU A 19 -4.78 12.63 -2.14
CA LEU A 19 -5.95 12.00 -2.75
C LEU A 19 -7.20 12.10 -1.86
N ARG A 20 -7.10 11.88 -0.55
CA ARG A 20 -8.23 12.01 0.39
C ARG A 20 -8.77 13.43 0.43
N ALA A 21 -7.87 14.38 0.49
CA ALA A 21 -8.21 15.79 0.41
C ALA A 21 -8.95 16.18 -0.86
N ALA A 22 -8.58 15.58 -1.99
CA ALA A 22 -9.28 15.79 -3.25
C ALA A 22 -10.73 15.27 -3.14
N LEU A 23 -10.91 14.08 -2.56
CA LEU A 23 -12.24 13.51 -2.31
C LEU A 23 -13.08 14.41 -1.40
N ASP A 24 -12.52 14.89 -0.29
CA ASP A 24 -13.22 15.79 0.64
C ASP A 24 -13.63 17.10 -0.04
N ALA A 25 -12.74 17.69 -0.83
CA ALA A 25 -13.03 18.92 -1.57
C ALA A 25 -14.10 18.72 -2.66
N LEU A 26 -14.07 17.59 -3.36
CA LEU A 26 -15.10 17.21 -4.34
C LEU A 26 -16.45 16.98 -3.67
N ALA A 27 -16.49 16.25 -2.54
CA ALA A 27 -17.71 15.97 -1.79
C ALA A 27 -18.38 17.24 -1.24
N ASN A 28 -17.62 18.31 -1.02
CA ASN A 28 -18.17 19.61 -0.59
C ASN A 28 -18.89 20.38 -1.72
N LYS A 29 -18.69 20.02 -2.98
CA LYS A 29 -19.22 20.74 -4.17
C LYS A 29 -20.04 19.85 -5.10
N THR A 30 -19.98 18.55 -4.92
CA THR A 30 -20.62 17.52 -5.74
C THR A 30 -21.10 16.39 -4.83
N GLU A 31 -22.00 15.55 -5.33
CA GLU A 31 -22.35 14.30 -4.67
C GLU A 31 -21.31 13.23 -5.01
N LEU A 32 -20.50 12.82 -4.05
CA LEU A 32 -19.52 11.74 -4.23
C LEU A 32 -20.24 10.38 -4.15
N VAL A 33 -20.45 9.75 -5.31
CA VAL A 33 -21.23 8.52 -5.47
C VAL A 33 -20.41 7.27 -5.14
N ALA A 34 -19.17 7.20 -5.65
CA ALA A 34 -18.30 6.05 -5.45
C ALA A 34 -16.82 6.44 -5.55
N VAL A 35 -15.95 5.63 -4.92
CA VAL A 35 -14.49 5.75 -5.01
C VAL A 35 -13.92 4.36 -5.25
N SER A 36 -13.04 4.23 -6.24
CA SER A 36 -12.39 2.97 -6.56
C SER A 36 -11.40 2.55 -5.46
N PRO A 37 -10.92 1.30 -5.49
CA PRO A 37 -9.69 0.95 -4.79
C PRO A 37 -8.50 1.85 -5.19
N LEU A 38 -7.48 1.87 -4.35
CA LEU A 38 -6.21 2.54 -4.56
C LEU A 38 -5.24 1.60 -5.27
N TYR A 39 -4.57 2.11 -6.31
CA TYR A 39 -3.60 1.37 -7.09
C TYR A 39 -2.25 2.08 -7.06
N GLU A 40 -1.16 1.32 -7.06
CA GLU A 40 0.18 1.84 -7.36
C GLU A 40 0.52 1.54 -8.81
N THR A 41 1.01 2.54 -9.54
CA THR A 41 1.33 2.39 -10.96
C THR A 41 2.66 3.03 -11.32
N GLU A 42 3.29 2.49 -12.36
CA GLU A 42 4.48 3.13 -12.94
C GLU A 42 4.12 4.45 -13.62
N PRO A 43 5.03 5.44 -13.61
CA PRO A 43 4.88 6.65 -14.42
C PRO A 43 4.78 6.31 -15.91
N VAL A 44 3.89 7.00 -16.62
CA VAL A 44 3.76 6.87 -18.08
C VAL A 44 4.33 8.12 -18.74
N GLY A 45 5.48 7.96 -19.40
CA GLY A 45 6.23 9.07 -20.01
C GLY A 45 6.89 10.00 -18.99
N GLY A 46 7.44 11.11 -19.48
CA GLY A 46 8.11 12.12 -18.64
C GLY A 46 9.51 11.68 -18.20
N PRO A 47 10.15 12.44 -17.28
CA PRO A 47 11.43 12.06 -16.69
C PRO A 47 11.28 10.84 -15.78
N GLU A 48 12.41 10.22 -15.42
CA GLU A 48 12.46 9.20 -14.37
C GLU A 48 11.91 9.79 -13.07
N GLN A 49 10.93 9.11 -12.49
CA GLN A 49 10.19 9.59 -11.34
C GLN A 49 9.60 8.44 -10.54
N GLU A 50 9.14 8.78 -9.34
CA GLU A 50 8.57 7.84 -8.39
C GLU A 50 7.19 7.30 -8.84
N PRO A 51 6.81 6.07 -8.42
CA PRO A 51 5.50 5.49 -8.70
C PRO A 51 4.32 6.32 -8.19
N PHE A 52 3.23 6.32 -8.97
CA PHE A 52 1.98 7.00 -8.65
C PHE A 52 1.07 6.14 -7.78
N LEU A 53 0.32 6.79 -6.90
CA LEU A 53 -0.96 6.30 -6.41
C LEU A 53 -2.07 6.84 -7.32
N ASN A 54 -2.93 5.94 -7.80
CA ASN A 54 -4.07 6.26 -8.66
C ASN A 54 -5.38 5.69 -8.11
N ALA A 55 -6.46 6.44 -8.30
CA ALA A 55 -7.83 6.03 -8.01
C ALA A 55 -8.82 6.80 -8.89
N VAL A 56 -10.09 6.39 -8.91
CA VAL A 56 -11.18 7.07 -9.61
C VAL A 56 -12.29 7.42 -8.62
N ALA A 57 -12.80 8.64 -8.71
CA ALA A 57 -13.99 9.09 -8.01
C ALA A 57 -15.14 9.29 -9.00
N ILE A 58 -16.33 8.76 -8.66
CA ILE A 58 -17.56 9.02 -9.39
C ILE A 58 -18.32 10.11 -8.64
N VAL A 59 -18.63 11.19 -9.35
CA VAL A 59 -19.39 12.31 -8.79
C VAL A 59 -20.65 12.56 -9.62
N GLU A 60 -21.72 12.97 -8.96
CA GLU A 60 -22.92 13.52 -9.58
C GLU A 60 -23.04 15.00 -9.21
N THR A 61 -23.30 15.85 -10.20
CA THR A 61 -23.28 17.30 -9.98
C THR A 61 -24.18 18.05 -10.95
N GLN A 62 -24.47 19.31 -10.61
CA GLN A 62 -25.08 20.29 -11.50
C GLN A 62 -24.02 21.16 -12.21
N LEU A 63 -22.75 21.04 -11.81
CA LEU A 63 -21.65 21.72 -12.49
C LEU A 63 -21.46 21.14 -13.90
N GLY A 64 -21.37 22.01 -14.90
CA GLY A 64 -20.92 21.60 -16.23
C GLY A 64 -19.43 21.23 -16.24
N GLY A 65 -18.98 20.53 -17.28
CA GLY A 65 -17.60 20.02 -17.36
C GLY A 65 -16.52 21.09 -17.16
N HIS A 66 -16.66 22.29 -17.73
CA HIS A 66 -15.71 23.38 -17.51
C HIS A 66 -15.71 23.93 -16.07
N GLN A 67 -16.85 23.91 -15.38
CA GLN A 67 -16.92 24.28 -13.96
C GLN A 67 -16.25 23.22 -13.10
N LEU A 68 -16.46 21.94 -13.41
CA LEU A 68 -15.82 20.83 -12.74
C LEU A 68 -14.29 20.84 -12.96
N LEU A 69 -13.83 21.19 -14.17
CA LEU A 69 -12.41 21.34 -14.48
C LEU A 69 -11.76 22.46 -13.66
N ARG A 70 -12.46 23.60 -13.51
CA ARG A 70 -11.97 24.70 -12.65
C ARG A 70 -11.86 24.27 -11.19
N LEU A 71 -12.85 23.52 -10.69
CA LEU A 71 -12.80 22.95 -9.34
C LEU A 71 -11.61 22.00 -9.19
N ALA A 72 -11.39 21.11 -10.14
CA ALA A 72 -10.24 20.20 -10.16
C ALA A 72 -8.91 20.96 -10.07
N HIS A 73 -8.70 21.98 -10.93
CA HIS A 73 -7.50 22.80 -10.90
C HIS A 73 -7.34 23.61 -9.61
N GLU A 74 -8.42 24.07 -9.00
CA GLU A 74 -8.37 24.74 -7.70
C GLU A 74 -7.87 23.80 -6.60
N ILE A 75 -8.39 22.58 -6.55
CA ILE A 75 -7.99 21.55 -5.59
C ILE A 75 -6.50 21.21 -5.76
N GLU A 76 -6.04 21.00 -6.99
CA GLU A 76 -4.64 20.75 -7.32
C GLU A 76 -3.73 21.89 -6.85
N ARG A 77 -4.12 23.13 -7.12
CA ARG A 77 -3.35 24.32 -6.71
C ARG A 77 -3.26 24.42 -5.19
N VAL A 78 -4.35 24.19 -4.47
CA VAL A 78 -4.36 24.16 -2.99
C VAL A 78 -3.44 23.07 -2.45
N ARG A 79 -3.33 21.94 -3.15
CA ARG A 79 -2.40 20.84 -2.83
C ARG A 79 -1.00 21.01 -3.40
N GLY A 80 -0.65 22.20 -3.87
CA GLY A 80 0.71 22.55 -4.24
C GLY A 80 1.18 21.98 -5.58
N ARG A 81 0.27 21.65 -6.51
CA ARG A 81 0.66 21.20 -7.86
C ARG A 81 1.44 22.31 -8.57
N GLN A 82 2.65 21.99 -9.02
CA GLN A 82 3.51 22.85 -9.84
C GLN A 82 3.62 22.23 -11.25
N ARG A 83 3.52 23.05 -12.30
CA ARG A 83 3.59 22.62 -13.72
C ARG A 83 4.93 23.04 -14.35
N GLU A 84 6.04 22.60 -13.75
CA GLU A 84 7.39 23.00 -14.17
C GLU A 84 7.95 22.11 -15.29
N VAL A 85 7.65 20.81 -15.24
CA VAL A 85 8.13 19.81 -16.21
C VAL A 85 6.94 19.08 -16.82
N GLU A 86 6.94 18.95 -18.15
CA GLU A 86 5.92 18.18 -18.85
C GLU A 86 5.94 16.72 -18.36
N TRP A 87 4.76 16.25 -17.92
CA TRP A 87 4.56 14.92 -17.33
C TRP A 87 5.48 14.60 -16.14
N GLY A 88 5.97 15.62 -15.43
CA GLY A 88 6.81 15.45 -14.25
C GLY A 88 6.06 14.98 -12.99
N PRO A 89 6.79 14.84 -11.86
CA PRO A 89 6.21 14.53 -10.56
C PRO A 89 5.19 15.58 -10.12
N ARG A 90 4.15 15.14 -9.39
CA ARG A 90 3.06 16.02 -8.93
C ARG A 90 2.46 15.55 -7.60
N THR A 91 2.09 16.52 -6.77
CA THR A 91 1.38 16.27 -5.51
C THR A 91 -0.02 15.74 -5.76
N LEU A 92 -0.73 16.27 -6.76
CA LEU A 92 -2.08 15.85 -7.11
C LEU A 92 -2.36 16.16 -8.59
N ASP A 93 -3.10 15.27 -9.24
CA ASP A 93 -3.64 15.38 -10.59
C ASP A 93 -5.09 14.92 -10.59
N ILE A 94 -5.99 15.70 -11.18
CA ILE A 94 -7.41 15.37 -11.29
C ILE A 94 -7.82 15.54 -12.76
N ASP A 95 -8.04 14.42 -13.45
CA ASP A 95 -8.48 14.38 -14.84
C ASP A 95 -9.98 14.01 -14.91
N ILE A 96 -10.77 14.74 -15.70
CA ILE A 96 -12.13 14.34 -16.05
C ILE A 96 -12.07 13.32 -17.19
N VAL A 97 -12.47 12.08 -16.92
CA VAL A 97 -12.26 10.94 -17.83
C VAL A 97 -13.49 10.63 -18.68
N ALA A 98 -14.66 10.60 -18.06
CA ALA A 98 -15.90 10.16 -18.69
C ALA A 98 -17.10 10.91 -18.10
N THR A 99 -18.20 10.97 -18.85
CA THR A 99 -19.47 11.52 -18.40
C THR A 99 -20.64 10.80 -19.04
N ASP A 100 -21.78 10.72 -18.36
CA ASP A 100 -23.04 10.25 -18.95
C ASP A 100 -23.84 11.38 -19.62
N GLY A 101 -23.35 12.63 -19.51
CA GLY A 101 -23.89 13.78 -20.19
C GLY A 101 -23.39 13.91 -21.63
N GLU A 102 -23.54 15.11 -22.19
CA GLU A 102 -23.02 15.43 -23.51
C GLU A 102 -21.49 15.35 -23.53
N ALA A 103 -20.95 14.75 -24.61
CA ALA A 103 -19.53 14.78 -24.87
C ALA A 103 -19.05 16.22 -25.01
N ILE A 104 -17.85 16.49 -24.50
CA ILE A 104 -17.22 17.81 -24.54
C ILE A 104 -16.05 17.72 -25.50
N ASP A 105 -16.02 18.60 -26.50
CA ASP A 105 -14.94 18.68 -27.50
C ASP A 105 -14.52 20.15 -27.64
N ASP A 106 -13.68 20.61 -26.70
CA ASP A 106 -13.17 21.98 -26.62
C ASP A 106 -11.64 21.98 -26.40
N PRO A 107 -10.84 21.47 -27.35
CA PRO A 107 -9.38 21.46 -27.21
C PRO A 107 -8.78 22.87 -27.33
N PRO A 108 -7.71 23.19 -26.56
CA PRO A 108 -7.00 22.32 -25.64
C PRO A 108 -7.56 22.34 -24.20
N VAL A 109 -8.73 22.94 -23.98
CA VAL A 109 -9.28 23.20 -22.63
C VAL A 109 -9.83 21.93 -22.00
N LEU A 110 -10.76 21.26 -22.67
CA LEU A 110 -11.44 20.07 -22.14
C LEU A 110 -11.95 19.17 -23.26
N VAL A 111 -11.59 17.90 -23.20
CA VAL A 111 -12.15 16.85 -24.06
C VAL A 111 -12.63 15.71 -23.18
N VAL A 112 -13.92 15.37 -23.24
CA VAL A 112 -14.56 14.29 -22.49
C VAL A 112 -15.46 13.48 -23.43
N PRO A 113 -15.27 12.15 -23.57
CA PRO A 113 -14.31 11.31 -22.83
C PRO A 113 -12.84 11.68 -23.09
N HIS A 114 -11.99 11.50 -22.08
CA HIS A 114 -10.59 11.87 -22.19
C HIS A 114 -9.91 11.08 -23.34
N PRO A 115 -9.20 11.75 -24.27
CA PRO A 115 -8.81 11.15 -25.54
C PRO A 115 -7.87 9.94 -25.41
N ARG A 116 -7.08 9.86 -24.33
CA ARG A 116 -6.20 8.72 -24.01
C ARG A 116 -6.76 7.77 -22.94
N ALA A 117 -8.04 7.87 -22.57
CA ALA A 117 -8.60 7.03 -21.51
C ALA A 117 -8.50 5.53 -21.84
N THR A 118 -8.79 5.17 -23.10
CA THR A 118 -8.72 3.80 -23.61
C THR A 118 -7.32 3.19 -23.66
N GLU A 119 -6.27 4.02 -23.54
CA GLU A 119 -4.87 3.60 -23.58
C GLU A 119 -4.29 3.41 -22.16
N ARG A 120 -4.97 3.95 -21.14
CA ARG A 120 -4.44 4.07 -19.78
C ARG A 120 -5.06 3.04 -18.86
N ARG A 121 -4.39 1.90 -18.67
CA ARG A 121 -4.83 0.87 -17.71
C ARG A 121 -4.97 1.42 -16.28
N PHE A 122 -4.10 2.34 -15.86
CA PHE A 122 -4.19 2.98 -14.53
C PHE A 122 -5.44 3.85 -14.34
N VAL A 123 -6.15 4.20 -15.41
CA VAL A 123 -7.47 4.84 -15.39
C VAL A 123 -8.58 3.80 -15.48
N LEU A 124 -8.49 2.88 -16.44
CA LEU A 124 -9.53 1.89 -16.72
C LEU A 124 -9.71 0.86 -15.61
N GLU A 125 -8.64 0.36 -15.01
CA GLU A 125 -8.68 -0.66 -13.96
C GLU A 125 -9.44 -0.17 -12.71
N PRO A 126 -9.15 1.02 -12.14
CA PRO A 126 -10.00 1.58 -11.09
C PRO A 126 -11.40 1.94 -11.56
N LEU A 127 -11.57 2.47 -12.78
CA LEU A 127 -12.87 2.90 -13.31
C LEU A 127 -13.85 1.72 -13.45
N VAL A 128 -13.41 0.58 -13.98
CA VAL A 128 -14.24 -0.62 -14.12
C VAL A 128 -14.75 -1.12 -12.78
N GLY A 129 -14.00 -0.92 -11.69
CA GLY A 129 -14.44 -1.31 -10.35
C GLY A 129 -15.63 -0.50 -9.81
N VAL A 130 -15.95 0.67 -10.38
CA VAL A 130 -16.99 1.58 -9.87
C VAL A 130 -18.01 2.02 -10.93
N TRP A 131 -17.65 2.02 -12.21
CA TRP A 131 -18.54 2.33 -13.32
C TRP A 131 -18.10 1.58 -14.60
N PRO A 132 -18.39 0.27 -14.70
CA PRO A 132 -17.96 -0.58 -15.82
C PRO A 132 -18.40 -0.06 -17.20
N ASP A 133 -19.61 0.51 -17.26
CA ASP A 133 -20.23 0.98 -18.51
C ASP A 133 -19.92 2.46 -18.82
N ALA A 134 -18.97 3.06 -18.11
CA ALA A 134 -18.57 4.45 -18.34
C ALA A 134 -18.12 4.65 -19.81
N PRO A 135 -18.62 5.68 -20.52
CA PRO A 135 -18.23 5.94 -21.90
C PRO A 135 -16.83 6.56 -21.92
N VAL A 136 -15.82 5.77 -22.30
CA VAL A 136 -14.40 6.20 -22.33
C VAL A 136 -13.90 6.48 -23.75
N GLY A 137 -14.74 6.26 -24.75
CA GLY A 137 -14.47 6.52 -26.16
C GLY A 137 -15.75 6.41 -26.98
N ARG A 138 -15.65 6.64 -28.30
CA ARG A 138 -16.81 6.63 -29.19
C ARG A 138 -17.42 5.22 -29.28
N GLY A 139 -18.52 5.00 -28.54
CA GLY A 139 -19.21 3.72 -28.49
C GLY A 139 -18.42 2.62 -27.79
N VAL A 140 -17.50 2.97 -26.88
CA VAL A 140 -16.69 2.00 -26.13
C VAL A 140 -16.80 2.29 -24.64
N THR A 141 -17.14 1.27 -23.86
CA THR A 141 -17.19 1.35 -22.39
C THR A 141 -15.85 1.04 -21.74
N ALA A 142 -15.71 1.39 -20.46
CA ALA A 142 -14.51 1.08 -19.69
C ALA A 142 -14.23 -0.44 -19.62
N SER A 143 -15.28 -1.25 -19.44
CA SER A 143 -15.17 -2.72 -19.39
C SER A 143 -14.76 -3.33 -20.72
N GLU A 144 -15.15 -2.74 -21.86
CA GLU A 144 -14.73 -3.17 -23.20
C GLU A 144 -13.31 -2.71 -23.55
N ALA A 145 -12.89 -1.55 -23.04
CA ALA A 145 -11.56 -0.98 -23.29
C ALA A 145 -10.46 -1.68 -22.49
N LEU A 146 -10.73 -2.07 -21.23
CA LEU A 146 -9.71 -2.61 -20.32
C LEU A 146 -8.96 -3.84 -20.89
N PRO A 147 -9.62 -4.87 -21.47
CA PRO A 147 -8.91 -6.02 -22.05
C PRO A 147 -8.01 -5.67 -23.25
N ARG A 148 -8.23 -4.51 -23.89
CA ARG A 148 -7.44 -4.05 -25.05
C ARG A 148 -6.16 -3.31 -24.63
N THR A 149 -6.03 -2.95 -23.35
CA THR A 149 -4.80 -2.35 -22.82
C THR A 149 -3.79 -3.41 -22.41
N PRO A 150 -2.47 -3.21 -22.66
CA PRO A 150 -1.44 -4.13 -22.21
C PRO A 150 -1.58 -4.46 -20.71
N PRO A 151 -1.45 -5.73 -20.31
CA PRO A 151 -1.51 -6.11 -18.91
C PRO A 151 -0.26 -5.62 -18.14
N GLY A 152 -0.42 -5.39 -16.83
CA GLY A 152 0.68 -4.99 -15.95
C GLY A 152 0.71 -3.49 -15.65
N GLY A 153 1.68 -3.10 -14.81
CA GLY A 153 1.90 -1.70 -14.43
C GLY A 153 0.87 -1.10 -13.47
N VAL A 154 -0.08 -1.89 -12.97
CA VAL A 154 -1.15 -1.46 -12.06
C VAL A 154 -1.34 -2.47 -10.96
N ASP A 155 -0.88 -2.13 -9.75
CA ASP A 155 -0.94 -3.03 -8.58
C ASP A 155 -2.02 -2.55 -7.60
N LEU A 156 -2.99 -3.41 -7.30
CA LEU A 156 -3.99 -3.13 -6.28
C LEU A 156 -3.32 -3.00 -4.91
N LEU A 157 -3.37 -1.80 -4.34
CA LEU A 157 -2.93 -1.56 -2.98
C LEU A 157 -4.08 -1.76 -2.02
N ALA A 158 -5.17 -1.00 -2.14
CA ALA A 158 -6.18 -0.94 -1.10
C ALA A 158 -7.63 -0.84 -1.59
N ILE A 159 -8.48 -1.79 -1.19
CA ILE A 159 -9.92 -1.73 -1.48
C ILE A 159 -10.58 -0.52 -0.81
N GLU A 160 -10.33 -0.33 0.49
CA GLU A 160 -10.81 0.84 1.23
C GLU A 160 -9.63 1.66 1.72
N TRP A 161 -9.58 2.92 1.27
CA TRP A 161 -8.53 3.88 1.60
C TRP A 161 -9.06 5.30 1.79
N SER A 162 -10.23 5.63 1.22
CA SER A 162 -10.83 6.97 1.25
C SER A 162 -11.16 7.48 2.66
N ARG A 163 -11.32 6.59 3.63
CA ARG A 163 -11.54 6.94 5.05
C ARG A 163 -10.35 6.53 5.91
N GLU A 164 -10.06 7.31 6.95
CA GLU A 164 -9.09 6.93 7.98
C GLU A 164 -9.59 5.72 8.78
N ARG A 165 -8.95 4.56 8.58
CA ARG A 165 -9.16 3.40 9.45
C ARG A 165 -8.24 3.51 10.66
N ARG A 166 -8.81 3.76 11.84
CA ARG A 166 -8.09 4.04 13.10
C ARG A 166 -7.44 2.83 13.81
N TRP A 167 -7.68 1.59 13.38
CA TRP A 167 -7.37 0.39 14.18
C TRP A 167 -6.60 -0.79 13.52
N PRO A 168 -6.23 -0.80 12.22
CA PRO A 168 -5.71 -2.03 11.61
C PRO A 168 -4.34 -2.45 12.18
N GLY A 169 -3.38 -1.55 12.42
CA GLY A 169 -2.06 -1.91 12.93
C GLY A 169 -2.04 -2.48 14.36
N ARG A 170 -2.88 -1.95 15.26
CA ARG A 170 -2.91 -2.38 16.67
C ARG A 170 -3.46 -3.79 16.86
N LEU A 171 -4.39 -4.22 15.99
CA LEU A 171 -4.91 -5.59 16.00
C LEU A 171 -3.80 -6.61 15.67
N TRP A 172 -2.87 -6.27 14.78
CA TRP A 172 -1.67 -7.08 14.54
C TRP A 172 -0.74 -7.16 15.76
N VAL A 173 -0.64 -6.09 16.55
CA VAL A 173 0.16 -6.14 17.80
C VAL A 173 -0.54 -7.02 18.84
N ALA A 174 -1.85 -6.86 19.02
CA ALA A 174 -2.62 -7.66 19.96
C ALA A 174 -2.55 -9.16 19.62
N GLY A 175 -2.74 -9.52 18.34
CA GLY A 175 -2.62 -10.91 17.88
C GLY A 175 -1.22 -11.47 18.09
N GLN A 176 -0.17 -10.69 17.83
CA GLN A 176 1.22 -11.08 18.10
C GLN A 176 1.45 -11.39 19.59
N LEU A 177 0.95 -10.53 20.49
CA LEU A 177 1.08 -10.74 21.93
C LEU A 177 0.36 -12.01 22.41
N VAL A 178 -0.80 -12.34 21.80
CA VAL A 178 -1.51 -13.60 22.09
C VAL A 178 -0.67 -14.81 21.65
N VAL A 179 -0.06 -14.78 20.47
CA VAL A 179 0.82 -15.88 20.01
C VAL A 179 2.04 -16.01 20.93
N PHE A 180 2.67 -14.91 21.34
CA PHE A 180 3.79 -14.94 22.29
C PHE A 180 3.38 -15.52 23.65
N ALA A 181 2.22 -15.12 24.17
CA ALA A 181 1.69 -15.65 25.43
C ALA A 181 1.40 -17.15 25.33
N ALA A 182 0.86 -17.63 24.19
CA ALA A 182 0.62 -19.05 23.96
C ALA A 182 1.93 -19.86 23.94
N ILE A 183 2.99 -19.34 23.29
CA ILE A 183 4.31 -19.99 23.30
C ILE A 183 4.90 -20.01 24.71
N GLY A 184 4.79 -18.90 25.45
CA GLY A 184 5.23 -18.85 26.86
C GLY A 184 4.49 -19.85 27.74
N LEU A 185 3.17 -19.97 27.57
CA LEU A 185 2.34 -20.93 28.30
C LEU A 185 2.69 -22.38 27.95
N ALA A 186 3.02 -22.68 26.69
CA ALA A 186 3.50 -23.99 26.28
C ALA A 186 4.73 -24.44 27.09
N TYR A 187 5.71 -23.54 27.28
CA TYR A 187 6.89 -23.85 28.10
C TYR A 187 6.55 -24.11 29.57
N VAL A 188 5.57 -23.37 30.12
CA VAL A 188 5.12 -23.56 31.50
C VAL A 188 4.41 -24.89 31.68
N ILE A 189 3.51 -25.26 30.76
CA ILE A 189 2.72 -26.51 30.83
C ILE A 189 3.60 -27.74 30.67
N GLU A 190 4.53 -27.73 29.72
CA GLU A 190 5.40 -28.89 29.46
C GLU A 190 6.53 -29.03 30.50
N GLY A 191 6.69 -28.07 31.43
CA GLY A 191 7.74 -28.11 32.44
C GLY A 191 9.13 -28.13 31.81
N SER A 192 9.36 -27.27 30.81
CA SER A 192 10.53 -27.34 29.94
C SER A 192 11.82 -26.89 30.65
N MET A 193 12.39 -27.77 31.47
CA MET A 193 13.73 -27.64 32.04
C MET A 193 14.69 -28.60 31.33
N PRO A 194 15.92 -28.18 30.99
CA PRO A 194 16.90 -29.08 30.39
C PRO A 194 17.26 -30.21 31.37
N ASP A 195 17.02 -31.46 30.98
CA ASP A 195 17.41 -32.68 31.70
C ASP A 195 18.95 -32.92 31.78
N GLY A 196 19.76 -31.90 31.48
CA GLY A 196 21.23 -31.95 31.47
C GLY A 196 21.86 -32.67 30.28
N ARG A 197 21.07 -33.34 29.42
CA ARG A 197 21.59 -34.09 28.26
C ARG A 197 21.79 -33.19 27.04
N VAL A 198 22.97 -33.21 26.42
CA VAL A 198 23.25 -32.43 25.21
C VAL A 198 22.97 -33.30 23.98
N GLY A 199 21.77 -33.16 23.40
CA GLY A 199 21.41 -33.77 22.12
C GLY A 199 21.65 -32.83 20.93
N ILE A 200 21.82 -33.38 19.73
CA ILE A 200 22.01 -32.60 18.48
C ILE A 200 20.90 -31.57 18.28
N GLY A 201 19.64 -31.93 18.56
CA GLY A 201 18.50 -31.00 18.47
C GLY A 201 18.64 -29.77 19.37
N ARG A 202 19.23 -29.92 20.57
CA ARG A 202 19.49 -28.78 21.47
C ARG A 202 20.64 -27.90 20.99
N LEU A 203 21.68 -28.48 20.40
CA LEU A 203 22.76 -27.71 19.79
C LEU A 203 22.24 -26.87 18.61
N ILE A 204 21.40 -27.47 17.76
CA ILE A 204 20.71 -26.74 16.68
C ILE A 204 19.83 -25.64 17.28
N GLY A 205 19.02 -25.95 18.29
CA GLY A 205 18.16 -24.98 18.96
C GLY A 205 18.92 -23.80 19.55
N ALA A 206 20.03 -24.06 20.24
CA ALA A 206 20.90 -23.02 20.79
C ALA A 206 21.50 -22.14 19.69
N LEU A 207 21.98 -22.73 18.59
CA LEU A 207 22.52 -21.97 17.46
C LEU A 207 21.45 -21.09 16.80
N LEU A 208 20.26 -21.64 16.53
CA LEU A 208 19.15 -20.88 15.95
C LEU A 208 18.70 -19.76 16.88
N GLY A 209 18.61 -20.03 18.18
CA GLY A 209 18.29 -19.04 19.21
C GLY A 209 19.31 -17.90 19.25
N LEU A 210 20.60 -18.23 19.20
CA LEU A 210 21.69 -17.24 19.16
C LEU A 210 21.65 -16.39 17.88
N VAL A 211 21.48 -17.03 16.72
CA VAL A 211 21.33 -16.32 15.43
C VAL A 211 20.11 -15.39 15.45
N GLY A 212 18.99 -15.86 15.97
CA GLY A 212 17.78 -15.07 16.16
C GLY A 212 18.01 -13.87 17.10
N LEU A 213 18.69 -14.08 18.24
CA LEU A 213 18.99 -13.01 19.19
C LEU A 213 19.91 -11.94 18.59
N VAL A 214 20.98 -12.35 17.92
CA VAL A 214 21.93 -11.43 17.26
C VAL A 214 21.26 -10.69 16.10
N GLY A 215 20.50 -11.39 15.27
CA GLY A 215 19.74 -10.80 14.16
C GLY A 215 18.70 -9.79 14.64
N MET A 216 18.02 -10.07 15.76
CA MET A 216 17.05 -9.17 16.38
C MET A 216 17.73 -7.90 16.89
N ALA A 217 18.86 -8.04 17.60
CA ALA A 217 19.64 -6.90 18.09
C ALA A 217 20.18 -6.03 16.94
N TRP A 218 20.68 -6.65 15.87
CA TRP A 218 21.17 -5.95 14.69
C TRP A 218 20.05 -5.21 13.94
N SER A 219 18.88 -5.85 13.79
CA SER A 219 17.71 -5.24 13.16
C SER A 219 17.19 -4.07 13.99
N ALA A 220 17.09 -4.22 15.31
CA ALA A 220 16.66 -3.16 16.24
C ALA A 220 17.59 -1.94 16.18
N ARG A 221 18.91 -2.19 16.21
CA ARG A 221 19.92 -1.13 16.10
C ARG A 221 19.88 -0.42 14.75
N SER A 222 19.58 -1.14 13.67
CA SER A 222 19.47 -0.56 12.33
C SER A 222 18.22 0.31 12.17
N LEU A 223 17.09 -0.07 12.77
CA LEU A 223 15.86 0.73 12.77
C LEU A 223 15.93 1.96 13.68
N GLY A 224 16.62 1.87 14.83
CA GLY A 224 16.76 2.97 15.77
C GLY A 224 15.40 3.52 16.23
N ALA A 225 15.20 4.83 16.07
CA ALA A 225 13.94 5.51 16.43
C ALA A 225 12.73 5.07 15.58
N GLY A 226 12.95 4.41 14.44
CA GLY A 226 11.88 3.84 13.61
C GLY A 226 11.39 2.47 14.08
N LEU A 227 11.94 1.91 15.16
CA LEU A 227 11.50 0.63 15.69
C LEU A 227 10.09 0.73 16.27
N THR A 228 9.14 0.05 15.62
CA THR A 228 7.74 -0.02 16.04
C THR A 228 7.23 -1.46 15.98
N ALA A 229 6.36 -1.82 16.93
CA ALA A 229 5.63 -3.09 16.87
C ALA A 229 4.42 -3.01 15.93
N VAL A 230 3.89 -1.81 15.71
CA VAL A 230 2.78 -1.54 14.80
C VAL A 230 3.32 -1.64 13.36
N PRO A 231 2.69 -2.42 12.46
CA PRO A 231 3.14 -2.61 11.08
C PRO A 231 2.80 -1.42 10.17
N GLU A 232 2.90 -0.21 10.71
CA GLU A 232 2.73 1.06 10.03
C GLU A 232 4.05 1.83 10.18
N PRO A 233 4.53 2.49 9.11
CA PRO A 233 5.79 3.21 9.18
C PRO A 233 5.72 4.34 10.21
N ALA A 234 6.81 4.52 10.96
CA ALA A 234 6.94 5.65 11.87
C ALA A 234 6.82 6.97 11.07
N SER A 235 6.02 7.91 11.57
CA SER A 235 5.75 9.18 10.91
C SER A 235 7.04 9.98 10.70
N GLY A 236 7.29 10.42 9.47
CA GLY A 236 8.42 11.28 9.13
C GLY A 236 9.81 10.60 9.13
N GLY A 237 9.88 9.28 9.28
CA GLY A 237 11.14 8.54 9.18
C GLY A 237 11.57 8.29 7.73
N ALA A 238 12.88 8.23 7.47
CA ALA A 238 13.39 7.71 6.20
C ALA A 238 13.29 6.19 6.17
N MET A 239 13.08 5.60 4.98
CA MET A 239 13.13 4.15 4.82
C MET A 239 14.54 3.62 5.10
N ILE A 240 14.62 2.62 5.98
CA ILE A 240 15.88 1.97 6.33
C ILE A 240 16.12 0.79 5.39
N VAL A 241 17.14 0.92 4.55
CA VAL A 241 17.59 -0.13 3.60
C VAL A 241 19.01 -0.63 3.91
N SER A 242 19.57 -0.21 5.04
CA SER A 242 20.92 -0.54 5.50
C SER A 242 20.94 -1.66 6.54
N GLY A 243 22.13 -2.14 6.91
CA GLY A 243 22.26 -3.23 7.89
C GLY A 243 21.70 -4.54 7.32
N PRO A 244 20.91 -5.33 8.08
CA PRO A 244 20.33 -6.58 7.61
C PRO A 244 19.23 -6.38 6.55
N TYR A 245 18.63 -5.19 6.51
CA TYR A 245 17.59 -4.82 5.55
C TYR A 245 18.07 -4.80 4.10
N ARG A 246 19.39 -4.78 3.85
CA ARG A 246 19.90 -4.85 2.48
C ARG A 246 19.73 -6.23 1.82
N TRP A 247 19.45 -7.27 2.59
CA TRP A 247 19.35 -8.66 2.10
C TRP A 247 18.00 -9.31 2.40
N VAL A 248 17.28 -8.83 3.41
CA VAL A 248 15.98 -9.38 3.80
C VAL A 248 15.06 -8.21 4.11
N ARG A 249 13.84 -8.23 3.57
CA ARG A 249 12.88 -7.12 3.77
C ARG A 249 12.41 -7.00 5.22
N HIS A 250 12.25 -8.13 5.92
CA HIS A 250 11.74 -8.22 7.29
C HIS A 250 12.67 -9.03 8.23
N PRO A 251 13.93 -8.61 8.41
CA PRO A 251 14.91 -9.38 9.18
C PRO A 251 14.55 -9.50 10.66
N MET A 252 13.81 -8.52 11.21
CA MET A 252 13.27 -8.57 12.57
C MET A 252 12.32 -9.75 12.77
N TYR A 253 11.35 -9.94 11.88
CA TYR A 253 10.40 -11.05 11.97
C TYR A 253 11.09 -12.40 11.84
N THR A 254 12.02 -12.53 10.88
CA THR A 254 12.85 -13.74 10.76
C THR A 254 13.62 -14.03 12.04
N SER A 255 14.24 -13.01 12.63
CA SER A 255 15.03 -13.14 13.85
C SER A 255 14.21 -13.61 15.05
N VAL A 256 13.00 -13.06 15.22
CA VAL A 256 12.09 -13.45 16.29
C VAL A 256 11.60 -14.89 16.10
N VAL A 257 11.27 -15.32 14.88
CA VAL A 257 10.87 -16.71 14.60
C VAL A 257 12.02 -17.67 14.93
N LEU A 258 13.25 -17.36 14.49
CA LEU A 258 14.42 -18.18 14.80
C LEU A 258 14.68 -18.28 16.30
N LEU A 259 14.47 -17.18 17.04
CA LEU A 259 14.61 -17.16 18.49
C LEU A 259 13.60 -18.11 19.17
N PHE A 260 12.32 -18.02 18.82
CA PHE A 260 11.27 -18.87 19.41
C PHE A 260 11.41 -20.35 19.00
N ALA A 261 11.67 -20.63 17.71
CA ALA A 261 11.89 -21.99 17.24
C ALA A 261 13.17 -22.61 17.84
N GLY A 262 14.24 -21.81 17.96
CA GLY A 262 15.50 -22.23 18.59
C GLY A 262 15.30 -22.55 20.07
N ALA A 263 14.59 -21.69 20.80
CA ALA A 263 14.23 -21.94 22.19
C ALA A 263 13.37 -23.21 22.34
N ALA A 264 12.41 -23.44 21.46
CA ALA A 264 11.56 -24.63 21.49
C ALA A 264 12.37 -25.92 21.31
N LEU A 265 13.30 -25.94 20.36
CA LEU A 265 14.21 -27.08 20.14
C LEU A 265 15.19 -27.28 21.29
N PHE A 266 15.72 -26.19 21.85
CA PHE A 266 16.65 -26.24 22.99
C PHE A 266 15.97 -26.82 24.24
N LEU A 267 14.73 -26.39 24.51
CA LEU A 267 13.94 -26.84 25.64
C LEU A 267 13.20 -28.16 25.38
N GLY A 268 13.21 -28.68 24.14
CA GLY A 268 12.57 -29.93 23.77
C GLY A 268 11.03 -29.85 23.74
N SER A 269 10.47 -28.66 23.52
CA SER A 269 9.03 -28.42 23.57
C SER A 269 8.38 -28.56 22.20
N THR A 270 7.47 -29.54 22.06
CA THR A 270 6.78 -29.80 20.79
C THR A 270 5.67 -28.80 20.52
N SER A 271 4.90 -28.42 21.56
CA SER A 271 3.85 -27.41 21.42
C SER A 271 4.42 -26.03 21.12
N ALA A 272 5.51 -25.61 21.77
CA ALA A 272 6.16 -24.34 21.46
C ALA A 272 6.77 -24.33 20.05
N LEU A 273 7.28 -25.46 19.56
CA LEU A 273 7.78 -25.58 18.20
C LEU A 273 6.64 -25.42 17.18
N ALA A 274 5.52 -26.10 17.40
CA ALA A 274 4.32 -25.98 16.55
C ALA A 274 3.78 -24.53 16.55
N LEU A 275 3.72 -23.89 17.72
CA LEU A 275 3.33 -22.48 17.84
C LEU A 275 4.32 -21.52 17.18
N SER A 276 5.62 -21.86 17.13
CA SER A 276 6.64 -21.08 16.41
C SER A 276 6.44 -21.17 14.88
N VAL A 277 5.94 -22.30 14.37
CA VAL A 277 5.52 -22.41 12.96
C VAL A 277 4.28 -21.54 12.70
N LEU A 278 3.31 -21.51 13.62
CA LEU A 278 2.18 -20.58 13.53
C LEU A 278 2.64 -19.12 13.59
N LEU A 279 3.63 -18.80 14.41
CA LEU A 279 4.24 -17.46 14.47
C LEU A 279 4.88 -17.07 13.13
N LEU A 280 5.54 -18.00 12.44
CA LEU A 280 6.07 -17.78 11.09
C LEU A 280 4.96 -17.40 10.10
N VAL A 281 3.85 -18.15 10.09
CA VAL A 281 2.69 -17.85 9.23
C VAL A 281 2.08 -16.49 9.60
N TYR A 282 1.97 -16.20 10.89
CA TYR A 282 1.47 -14.94 11.39
C TYR A 282 2.31 -13.75 10.91
N PHE A 283 3.63 -13.83 11.06
CA PHE A 283 4.53 -12.79 10.57
C PHE A 283 4.62 -12.73 9.06
N TRP A 284 4.42 -13.84 8.34
CA TRP A 284 4.28 -13.78 6.90
C TRP A 284 3.06 -12.93 6.50
N LEU A 285 1.89 -13.15 7.12
CA LEU A 285 0.70 -12.32 6.88
C LEU A 285 0.91 -10.86 7.31
N LYS A 286 1.48 -10.64 8.51
CA LYS A 286 1.77 -9.30 9.03
C LYS A 286 2.74 -8.54 8.12
N SER A 287 3.76 -9.22 7.61
CA SER A 287 4.73 -8.63 6.68
C SER A 287 4.07 -8.17 5.39
N ARG A 288 3.13 -8.94 4.81
CA ARG A 288 2.37 -8.52 3.62
C ARG A 288 1.55 -7.25 3.85
N TYR A 289 0.95 -7.13 5.03
CA TYR A 289 0.24 -5.91 5.41
C TYR A 289 1.21 -4.73 5.52
N GLU A 290 2.36 -4.92 6.19
CA GLU A 290 3.38 -3.90 6.35
C GLU A 290 3.99 -3.45 5.01
N GLU A 291 4.30 -4.38 4.10
CA GLU A 291 4.79 -4.05 2.75
C GLU A 291 3.81 -3.15 2.00
N ARG A 292 2.50 -3.37 2.17
CA ARG A 292 1.48 -2.50 1.57
C ARG A 292 1.47 -1.10 2.20
N GLN A 293 1.65 -0.98 3.52
CA GLN A 293 1.77 0.34 4.16
C GLN A 293 3.05 1.05 3.74
N LEU A 294 4.16 0.32 3.58
CA LEU A 294 5.43 0.87 3.11
C LEU A 294 5.33 1.37 1.66
N ARG A 295 4.63 0.65 0.78
CA ARG A 295 4.34 1.11 -0.60
C ARG A 295 3.51 2.39 -0.61
N ILE A 296 2.58 2.56 0.34
CA ILE A 296 1.78 3.76 0.48
C ILE A 296 2.62 4.94 0.99
N ALA A 297 3.42 4.72 2.02
CA ALA A 297 4.20 5.78 2.67
C ALA A 297 5.43 6.21 1.85
N TYR A 298 6.07 5.25 1.17
CA TYR A 298 7.33 5.49 0.48
C TYR A 298 7.25 5.03 -0.99
N PRO A 299 7.22 5.98 -1.94
CA PRO A 299 7.19 5.63 -3.37
C PRO A 299 8.35 4.73 -3.79
N SER A 300 9.54 4.98 -3.23
CA SER A 300 10.77 4.25 -3.56
C SER A 300 10.80 2.81 -3.05
N TYR A 301 9.80 2.38 -2.27
CA TYR A 301 9.76 1.03 -1.69
C TYR A 301 9.70 -0.06 -2.75
N ARG A 302 9.06 0.24 -3.89
CA ARG A 302 8.96 -0.69 -5.02
C ARG A 302 10.34 -1.12 -5.52
N PHE A 303 11.23 -0.15 -5.75
CA PHE A 303 12.61 -0.41 -6.18
C PHE A 303 13.42 -1.19 -5.14
N TYR A 304 13.22 -0.89 -3.86
CA TYR A 304 13.85 -1.65 -2.78
C TYR A 304 13.38 -3.11 -2.76
N ARG A 305 12.07 -3.35 -2.89
CA ARG A 305 11.48 -4.70 -2.90
C ARG A 305 11.95 -5.51 -4.09
N ASP A 306 12.11 -4.90 -5.25
CA ASP A 306 12.52 -5.62 -6.46
C ASP A 306 14.01 -5.99 -6.43
N ARG A 307 14.81 -5.29 -5.60
CA ARG A 307 16.23 -5.59 -5.37
C ARG A 307 16.47 -6.68 -4.31
N VAL A 308 15.59 -6.79 -3.31
CA VAL A 308 15.75 -7.64 -2.10
C VAL A 308 14.64 -8.66 -2.03
#